data_AF-A0A656Z699-F1
#
_entry.id   AF-A0A656Z699-F1
#
_cell.length_a   1.000
_cell.length_b   1.000
_cell.length_c   1.000
_cell.angle_alpha   90.00
_cell.angle_beta   90.00
_cell.angle_gamma   90.00
#
_symmetry.space_group_name_H-M   'P 1'
#
loop_
_entity.id
_entity.type
_entity.pdbx_description
1 polymer ?
#
loop_
_entity_poly.entity_id
_entity_poly.type
_entity_poly.pdbx_seq_one_letter_code
_entity_poly.pdbx_strand_id
1 'polypeptide(L)'
;MIGGGAGHEPCFVGYVGKGLADAVAVGNVFSSPPPDPIVQCALAASNGEGVLFVYGNYAGDVMNFEMAAEMAEEKGVRIKTVLTTDDIASSPIDDKDGRRGVAGNFFVFKVAGAACDKGLSLDACEIVTRKANSRTYTIGVALEPGSLPQTGRHNFEIGPEDMEIGVGIHGEPGVSRDRIRQADEIVDGIM
;
A
#
# COMPACT_ATOMS: atom_id res chain seq x y z
N MET A 1 -9.12 -8.53 0.85
CA MET A 1 -9.34 -7.22 1.50
C MET A 1 -8.07 -6.39 1.37
N ILE A 2 -8.22 -5.07 1.19
CA ILE A 2 -7.12 -4.09 1.22
C ILE A 2 -7.46 -2.98 2.22
N GLY A 3 -6.55 -2.05 2.49
CA GLY A 3 -6.88 -0.87 3.29
C GLY A 3 -5.66 -0.08 3.74
N GLY A 4 -5.92 1.01 4.45
CA GLY A 4 -4.93 1.97 4.92
C GLY A 4 -5.55 3.34 5.19
N GLY A 5 -4.71 4.37 5.36
CA GLY A 5 -5.17 5.74 5.55
C GLY A 5 -5.83 6.34 4.31
N ALA A 6 -6.75 7.30 4.52
CA ALA A 6 -7.34 8.10 3.45
C ALA A 6 -6.33 9.11 2.87
N GLY A 7 -6.71 9.78 1.77
CA GLY A 7 -5.85 10.76 1.08
C GLY A 7 -5.07 10.20 -0.11
N HIS A 8 -5.37 8.96 -0.50
CA HIS A 8 -4.75 8.25 -1.64
C HIS A 8 -5.75 7.93 -2.74
N GLU A 9 -6.88 8.63 -2.78
CA GLU A 9 -7.99 8.32 -3.67
C GLU A 9 -7.53 8.30 -5.15
N PRO A 10 -7.92 7.28 -5.95
CA PRO A 10 -9.00 6.31 -5.70
C PRO A 10 -8.63 5.16 -4.78
N CYS A 11 -7.37 5.02 -4.38
CA CYS A 11 -6.98 4.03 -3.37
C CYS A 11 -7.55 4.45 -2.00
N PHE A 12 -8.29 3.63 -1.27
CA PHE A 12 -8.58 2.22 -1.53
C PHE A 12 -10.01 1.98 -2.05
N VAL A 13 -10.96 2.89 -1.78
CA VAL A 13 -12.40 2.69 -2.02
C VAL A 13 -12.73 2.44 -3.49
N GLY A 14 -12.03 3.10 -4.42
CA GLY A 14 -12.21 2.93 -5.85
C GLY A 14 -11.77 1.55 -6.37
N TYR A 15 -11.13 0.73 -5.53
CA TYR A 15 -10.68 -0.63 -5.88
C TYR A 15 -11.59 -1.72 -5.30
N VAL A 16 -12.77 -1.37 -4.77
CA VAL A 16 -13.79 -2.36 -4.39
C VAL A 16 -14.54 -2.84 -5.62
N GLY A 17 -14.61 -4.15 -5.84
CA GLY A 17 -15.42 -4.75 -6.88
C GLY A 17 -14.80 -5.98 -7.54
N LYS A 18 -15.56 -6.57 -8.47
CA LYS A 18 -15.18 -7.81 -9.16
C LYS A 18 -13.79 -7.68 -9.79
N GLY A 19 -12.93 -8.64 -9.49
CA GLY A 19 -11.56 -8.71 -9.97
C GLY A 19 -10.56 -7.86 -9.19
N LEU A 20 -10.99 -7.19 -8.11
CA LEU A 20 -10.16 -6.44 -7.16
C LEU A 20 -10.54 -6.84 -5.72
N ALA A 21 -10.77 -5.88 -4.82
CA ALA A 21 -11.04 -6.17 -3.41
C ALA A 21 -12.52 -6.36 -3.12
N ASP A 22 -12.85 -7.33 -2.27
CA ASP A 22 -14.21 -7.53 -1.75
C ASP A 22 -14.60 -6.51 -0.67
N ALA A 23 -13.61 -6.03 0.09
CA ALA A 23 -13.80 -5.07 1.17
C ALA A 23 -12.53 -4.24 1.39
N VAL A 24 -12.74 -3.06 1.96
CA VAL A 24 -11.70 -2.08 2.28
C VAL A 24 -11.93 -1.49 3.67
N ALA A 25 -10.88 -1.49 4.50
CA ALA A 25 -10.86 -0.69 5.72
C ALA A 25 -10.11 0.63 5.46
N VAL A 26 -10.75 1.78 5.74
CA VAL A 26 -10.17 3.11 5.53
C VAL A 26 -10.03 3.83 6.86
N GLY A 27 -8.84 4.32 7.16
CA GLY A 27 -8.55 5.14 8.33
C GLY A 27 -8.70 6.64 8.06
N ASN A 28 -8.21 7.46 8.99
CA ASN A 28 -8.13 8.91 8.77
C ASN A 28 -7.09 9.25 7.68
N VAL A 29 -7.04 10.52 7.26
CA VAL A 29 -6.05 10.99 6.28
C VAL A 29 -4.64 10.64 6.76
N PHE A 30 -3.92 9.86 5.95
CA PHE A 30 -2.57 9.35 6.20
C PHE A 30 -2.39 8.61 7.54
N SER A 31 -3.46 8.00 8.04
CA SER A 31 -3.42 7.22 9.29
C SER A 31 -4.14 5.89 9.10
N SER A 32 -3.46 4.81 9.42
CA SER A 32 -4.01 3.45 9.34
C SER A 32 -5.34 3.31 10.12
N PRO A 33 -6.34 2.56 9.62
CA PRO A 33 -7.54 2.26 10.39
C PRO A 33 -7.21 1.44 11.64
N PRO A 34 -7.93 1.65 12.76
CA PRO A 34 -7.77 0.78 13.92
C PRO A 34 -8.20 -0.66 13.61
N PRO A 35 -7.79 -1.65 14.45
CA PRO A 35 -8.07 -3.07 14.20
C PRO A 35 -9.55 -3.42 14.06
N ASP A 36 -10.43 -2.83 14.87
CA ASP A 36 -11.86 -3.18 14.91
C ASP A 36 -12.56 -3.04 13.53
N PRO A 37 -12.47 -1.89 12.81
CA PRO A 37 -12.94 -1.79 11.44
C PRO A 37 -12.37 -2.83 10.47
N ILE A 38 -11.08 -3.18 10.59
CA ILE A 38 -10.44 -4.19 9.73
C ILE A 38 -11.08 -5.56 10.00
N VAL A 39 -11.27 -5.93 11.26
CA VAL A 39 -11.95 -7.18 11.65
C VAL A 39 -13.37 -7.23 11.11
N GLN A 40 -14.15 -6.14 11.22
CA GLN A 40 -15.50 -6.10 10.67
C GLN A 40 -15.52 -6.29 9.14
N CYS A 41 -14.57 -5.67 8.43
CA CYS A 41 -14.41 -5.89 7.00
C CYS A 41 -14.06 -7.36 6.69
N ALA A 42 -13.22 -8.01 7.51
CA ALA A 42 -12.80 -9.40 7.28
C ALA A 42 -13.98 -10.35 7.44
N LEU A 43 -14.76 -10.15 8.51
CA LEU A 43 -15.98 -10.93 8.77
C LEU A 43 -17.02 -10.74 7.66
N ALA A 44 -17.21 -9.51 7.20
CA ALA A 44 -18.17 -9.20 6.12
C ALA A 44 -17.73 -9.75 4.76
N ALA A 45 -16.43 -9.78 4.47
CA ALA A 45 -15.88 -10.31 3.21
C ALA A 45 -15.74 -11.84 3.21
N SER A 46 -15.67 -12.48 4.38
CA SER A 46 -15.46 -13.92 4.48
C SER A 46 -16.65 -14.71 3.95
N ASN A 47 -16.37 -15.68 3.09
CA ASN A 47 -17.33 -16.65 2.57
C ASN A 47 -17.08 -18.08 3.09
N GLY A 48 -16.19 -18.23 4.08
CA GLY A 48 -15.75 -19.53 4.61
C GLY A 48 -14.44 -20.07 4.04
N GLU A 49 -13.92 -19.49 2.95
CA GLU A 49 -12.64 -19.91 2.32
C GLU A 49 -11.42 -19.11 2.84
N GLY A 50 -11.64 -18.26 3.85
CA GLY A 50 -10.66 -17.35 4.43
C GLY A 50 -10.52 -16.02 3.68
N VAL A 51 -9.66 -15.14 4.18
CA VAL A 51 -9.48 -13.77 3.64
C VAL A 51 -8.00 -13.46 3.46
N LEU A 52 -7.65 -12.96 2.27
CA LEU A 52 -6.32 -12.45 1.97
C LEU A 52 -6.27 -10.94 2.26
N PHE A 53 -5.43 -10.53 3.19
CA PHE A 53 -5.07 -9.12 3.43
C PHE A 53 -3.91 -8.74 2.50
N VAL A 54 -4.06 -7.63 1.79
CA VAL A 54 -3.00 -7.06 0.95
C VAL A 54 -2.93 -5.55 1.19
N TYR A 55 -1.83 -5.07 1.75
CA TYR A 55 -1.69 -3.66 2.15
C TYR A 55 -0.23 -3.17 2.11
N GLY A 56 -0.05 -1.85 2.23
CA GLY A 56 1.25 -1.17 2.19
C GLY A 56 2.13 -1.51 3.39
N ASN A 57 3.44 -1.66 3.18
CA ASN A 57 4.39 -1.85 4.27
C ASN A 57 4.70 -0.53 5.00
N TYR A 58 3.77 -0.11 5.87
CA TYR A 58 3.93 1.01 6.79
C TYR A 58 3.72 0.52 8.21
N ALA A 59 4.52 1.02 9.16
CA ALA A 59 4.51 0.52 10.55
C ALA A 59 3.11 0.51 11.19
N GLY A 60 2.32 1.57 10.96
CA GLY A 60 0.94 1.66 11.46
C GLY A 60 0.01 0.63 10.83
N ASP A 61 0.11 0.44 9.51
CA ASP A 61 -0.68 -0.57 8.79
C ASP A 61 -0.30 -1.98 9.20
N VAL A 62 1.00 -2.29 9.29
CA VAL A 62 1.51 -3.58 9.77
C VAL A 62 0.95 -3.90 11.15
N MET A 63 1.13 -3.00 12.12
CA MET A 63 0.65 -3.22 13.49
C MET A 63 -0.87 -3.45 13.56
N ASN A 64 -1.66 -2.61 12.89
CA ASN A 64 -3.12 -2.70 12.97
C ASN A 64 -3.69 -3.90 12.23
N PHE A 65 -3.17 -4.24 11.05
CA PHE A 65 -3.63 -5.39 10.28
C PHE A 65 -3.15 -6.73 10.85
N GLU A 66 -1.97 -6.79 11.48
CA GLU A 66 -1.53 -7.98 12.22
C GLU A 66 -2.45 -8.27 13.41
N MET A 67 -2.73 -7.24 14.23
CA MET A 67 -3.68 -7.34 15.34
C MET A 67 -5.08 -7.76 14.83
N ALA A 68 -5.55 -7.16 13.74
CA ALA A 68 -6.83 -7.52 13.15
C ALA A 68 -6.86 -8.95 12.59
N ALA A 69 -5.74 -9.44 12.05
CA ALA A 69 -5.63 -10.82 11.58
C ALA A 69 -5.81 -11.80 12.75
N GLU A 70 -5.09 -11.61 13.84
CA GLU A 70 -5.21 -12.43 15.07
C GLU A 70 -6.66 -12.41 15.59
N MET A 71 -7.25 -11.23 15.72
CA MET A 71 -8.64 -11.07 16.19
C MET A 71 -9.69 -11.72 15.26
N ALA A 72 -9.45 -11.73 13.95
CA ALA A 72 -10.34 -12.38 12.98
C ALA A 72 -10.18 -13.91 13.00
N GLU A 73 -8.96 -14.41 13.21
CA GLU A 73 -8.67 -15.84 13.38
C GLU A 73 -9.31 -16.41 14.65
N GLU A 74 -9.30 -15.67 15.77
CA GLU A 74 -10.06 -16.02 16.98
C GLU A 74 -11.57 -16.16 16.73
N LYS A 75 -12.10 -15.46 15.72
CA LYS A 75 -13.49 -15.52 15.28
C LYS A 75 -13.74 -16.58 14.20
N GLY A 76 -12.75 -17.40 13.88
CA GLY A 76 -12.86 -18.51 12.94
C GLY A 76 -12.66 -18.13 11.46
N VAL A 77 -12.14 -16.94 11.16
CA VAL A 77 -11.79 -16.55 9.78
C VAL A 77 -10.31 -16.76 9.57
N ARG A 78 -9.93 -17.70 8.70
CA ARG A 78 -8.53 -17.91 8.31
C ARG A 78 -8.00 -16.69 7.56
N ILE A 79 -6.88 -16.13 8.00
CA ILE A 79 -6.26 -14.96 7.36
C ILE A 79 -4.92 -15.35 6.72
N LYS A 80 -4.60 -14.71 5.59
CA LYS A 80 -3.24 -14.64 5.04
C LYS A 80 -2.91 -13.20 4.71
N THR A 81 -1.64 -12.83 4.82
CA THR A 81 -1.20 -11.45 4.64
C THR A 81 -0.10 -11.36 3.59
N VAL A 82 -0.23 -10.42 2.66
CA VAL A 82 0.85 -9.99 1.77
C VAL A 82 1.09 -8.50 1.95
N LEU A 83 2.25 -8.17 2.51
CA LEU A 83 2.77 -6.80 2.51
C LEU A 83 3.28 -6.46 1.12
N THR A 84 2.94 -5.27 0.66
CA THR A 84 3.44 -4.70 -0.60
C THR A 84 4.69 -3.87 -0.35
N THR A 85 5.70 -4.05 -1.21
CA THR A 85 7.08 -3.59 -0.97
C THR A 85 7.75 -3.08 -2.26
N ASP A 86 6.97 -2.45 -3.14
CA ASP A 86 7.39 -2.05 -4.47
C ASP A 86 8.28 -0.79 -4.51
N ASP A 87 8.30 0.04 -3.46
CA ASP A 87 9.09 1.27 -3.43
C ASP A 87 10.60 0.99 -3.31
N ILE A 88 11.30 1.05 -4.44
CA ILE A 88 12.72 0.69 -4.51
C ILE A 88 13.65 1.71 -3.85
N ALA A 89 13.16 2.93 -3.58
CA ALA A 89 13.96 3.96 -2.94
C ALA A 89 13.92 3.81 -1.41
N SER A 90 12.82 3.31 -0.86
CA SER A 90 12.57 3.32 0.58
C SER A 90 13.43 2.39 1.44
N SER A 91 14.12 1.41 0.85
CA SER A 91 15.02 0.51 1.58
C SER A 91 16.15 0.00 0.67
N PRO A 92 17.34 -0.32 1.21
CA PRO A 92 18.46 -0.88 0.45
C PRO A 92 18.13 -2.10 -0.42
N ILE A 93 18.99 -2.39 -1.40
CA ILE A 93 18.74 -3.47 -2.37
C ILE A 93 18.76 -4.88 -1.75
N ASP A 94 19.52 -5.04 -0.66
CA ASP A 94 19.63 -6.25 0.15
C ASP A 94 18.49 -6.41 1.16
N ASP A 95 17.73 -5.34 1.44
CA ASP A 95 16.53 -5.36 2.27
C ASP A 95 15.27 -4.99 1.47
N LYS A 96 14.78 -5.94 0.67
CA LYS A 96 13.56 -5.75 -0.12
C LYS A 96 12.29 -5.76 0.73
N ASP A 97 12.32 -6.46 1.86
CA ASP A 97 11.16 -6.61 2.73
C ASP A 97 10.93 -5.36 3.59
N GLY A 98 11.97 -4.55 3.82
CA GLY A 98 11.84 -3.24 4.48
C GLY A 98 11.27 -2.12 3.60
N ARG A 99 10.99 -2.37 2.31
CA ARG A 99 10.49 -1.33 1.38
C ARG A 99 9.03 -1.01 1.64
N ARG A 100 8.64 0.27 1.47
CA ARG A 100 7.25 0.74 1.47
C ARG A 100 6.45 0.14 0.32
N GLY A 101 5.14 0.06 0.49
CA GLY A 101 4.20 -0.31 -0.57
C GLY A 101 3.46 0.92 -1.11
N VAL A 102 3.65 1.27 -2.37
CA VAL A 102 3.19 2.53 -2.98
C VAL A 102 2.29 2.30 -4.20
N ALA A 103 2.48 3.02 -5.31
CA ALA A 103 1.57 2.94 -6.46
C ALA A 103 1.49 1.54 -7.11
N GLY A 104 2.55 0.72 -6.99
CA GLY A 104 2.57 -0.65 -7.49
C GLY A 104 1.56 -1.57 -6.80
N ASN A 105 1.07 -1.18 -5.62
CA ASN A 105 -0.03 -1.85 -4.91
C ASN A 105 -1.20 -2.17 -5.82
N PHE A 106 -1.55 -1.28 -6.75
CA PHE A 106 -2.65 -1.50 -7.69
C PHE A 106 -2.49 -2.80 -8.48
N PHE A 107 -1.29 -3.07 -9.02
CA PHE A 107 -1.04 -4.28 -9.79
C PHE A 107 -1.08 -5.53 -8.91
N VAL A 108 -0.57 -5.43 -7.68
CA VAL A 108 -0.61 -6.53 -6.71
C VAL A 108 -2.06 -6.84 -6.31
N PHE A 109 -2.87 -5.82 -6.02
CA PHE A 109 -4.30 -5.96 -5.71
C PHE A 109 -5.06 -6.56 -6.88
N LYS A 110 -4.76 -6.13 -8.12
CA LYS A 110 -5.40 -6.67 -9.33
C LYS A 110 -5.11 -8.14 -9.56
N VAL A 111 -3.88 -8.58 -9.26
CA VAL A 111 -3.50 -9.99 -9.34
C VAL A 111 -4.15 -10.79 -8.23
N ALA A 112 -4.15 -10.29 -6.99
CA ALA A 112 -4.81 -10.92 -5.85
C ALA A 112 -6.31 -11.12 -6.13
N GLY A 113 -7.03 -10.06 -6.48
CA GLY A 113 -8.45 -10.11 -6.81
C GLY A 113 -8.76 -11.04 -7.98
N ALA A 114 -7.93 -11.04 -9.04
CA ALA A 114 -8.10 -11.98 -10.14
C ALA A 114 -7.86 -13.45 -9.75
N ALA A 115 -6.94 -13.72 -8.81
CA ALA A 115 -6.70 -15.06 -8.29
C ALA A 115 -7.90 -15.54 -7.45
N CYS A 116 -8.44 -14.67 -6.59
CA CYS A 116 -9.64 -14.95 -5.80
C CYS A 116 -10.87 -15.18 -6.70
N ASP A 117 -11.12 -14.33 -7.69
CA ASP A 117 -12.22 -14.46 -8.66
C ASP A 117 -12.18 -15.77 -9.46
N LYS A 118 -10.98 -16.34 -9.65
CA LYS A 118 -10.80 -17.65 -10.29
C LYS A 118 -11.07 -18.83 -9.37
N GLY A 119 -11.42 -18.58 -8.10
CA GLY A 119 -11.68 -19.61 -7.10
C GLY A 119 -10.44 -20.39 -6.68
N LEU A 120 -9.25 -19.77 -6.75
CA LEU A 120 -8.04 -20.39 -6.21
C LEU A 120 -8.13 -20.48 -4.67
N SER A 121 -7.44 -21.46 -4.09
CA SER A 121 -7.35 -21.57 -2.63
C SER A 121 -6.61 -20.36 -2.03
N LEU A 122 -6.89 -20.04 -0.77
CA LEU A 122 -6.23 -18.92 -0.08
C LEU A 122 -4.71 -18.97 -0.16
N ASP A 123 -4.10 -20.16 -0.01
CA ASP A 123 -2.65 -20.36 -0.14
C ASP A 123 -2.15 -20.10 -1.57
N ALA A 124 -2.90 -20.51 -2.59
CA ALA A 124 -2.54 -20.23 -3.99
C ALA A 124 -2.68 -18.74 -4.32
N CYS A 125 -3.71 -18.06 -3.79
CA CYS A 125 -3.86 -16.61 -3.89
C CYS A 125 -2.68 -15.88 -3.25
N GLU A 126 -2.25 -16.29 -2.03
CA GLU A 126 -1.07 -15.74 -1.37
C GLU A 126 0.19 -15.89 -2.24
N ILE A 127 0.46 -17.10 -2.75
CA ILE A 127 1.65 -17.39 -3.58
C ILE A 127 1.69 -16.50 -4.82
N VAL A 128 0.59 -16.41 -5.57
CA VAL A 128 0.52 -15.62 -6.80
C VAL A 128 0.62 -14.12 -6.50
N THR A 129 0.04 -13.66 -5.38
CA THR A 129 0.13 -12.27 -4.94
C THR A 129 1.55 -11.89 -4.53
N ARG A 130 2.24 -12.74 -3.75
CA ARG A 130 3.67 -12.54 -3.41
C ARG A 130 4.55 -12.52 -4.66
N LYS A 131 4.26 -13.38 -5.64
CA LYS A 131 4.96 -13.36 -6.93
C LYS A 131 4.75 -12.04 -7.67
N ALA A 132 3.54 -11.49 -7.69
CA ALA A 132 3.29 -10.17 -8.27
C ALA A 132 4.05 -9.06 -7.52
N ASN A 133 4.01 -9.08 -6.18
CA ASN A 133 4.72 -8.11 -5.35
C ASN A 133 6.24 -8.11 -5.64
N SER A 134 6.88 -9.29 -5.65
CA SER A 134 8.32 -9.44 -5.93
C SER A 134 8.76 -9.02 -7.34
N ARG A 135 7.81 -8.75 -8.25
CA ARG A 135 8.05 -8.34 -9.64
C ARG A 135 7.53 -6.94 -9.94
N THR A 136 7.10 -6.21 -8.92
CA THR A 136 6.61 -4.83 -9.01
C THR A 136 7.65 -3.90 -8.39
N TYR A 137 7.98 -2.83 -9.10
CA TYR A 137 8.98 -1.87 -8.68
C TYR A 137 8.45 -0.48 -9.00
N THR A 138 8.56 0.43 -8.04
CA THR A 138 8.10 1.81 -8.14
C THR A 138 9.15 2.74 -7.57
N ILE A 139 9.30 3.90 -8.20
CA ILE A 139 10.04 5.04 -7.69
C ILE A 139 9.22 6.30 -7.96
N GLY A 140 9.14 7.18 -6.98
CA GLY A 140 8.39 8.44 -7.06
C GLY A 140 9.32 9.65 -7.09
N VAL A 141 8.85 10.76 -7.66
CA VAL A 141 9.49 12.08 -7.59
C VAL A 141 8.43 13.11 -7.21
N ALA A 142 8.72 13.98 -6.25
CA ALA A 142 7.89 15.14 -5.91
C ALA A 142 8.58 16.44 -6.32
N LEU A 143 7.81 17.36 -6.90
CA LEU A 143 8.23 18.74 -7.18
C LEU A 143 7.72 19.71 -6.10
N GLU A 144 6.67 19.32 -5.37
CA GLU A 144 6.02 20.11 -4.33
C GLU A 144 5.59 19.20 -3.18
N PRO A 145 5.48 19.73 -1.94
CA PRO A 145 5.06 18.97 -0.79
C PRO A 145 3.53 18.91 -0.69
N GLY A 146 3.02 17.76 -0.28
CA GLY A 146 1.61 17.60 0.06
C GLY A 146 1.22 18.45 1.27
N SER A 147 -0.05 18.87 1.34
CA SER A 147 -0.58 19.58 2.52
C SER A 147 -1.46 18.67 3.37
N LEU A 148 -1.33 18.78 4.68
CA LEU A 148 -2.16 18.05 5.65
C LEU A 148 -3.46 18.84 5.89
N PRO A 149 -4.64 18.31 5.55
CA PRO A 149 -5.91 19.04 5.73
C PRO A 149 -6.17 19.45 7.18
N GLN A 150 -5.68 18.66 8.14
CA GLN A 150 -5.89 18.87 9.57
C GLN A 150 -5.11 20.07 10.11
N THR A 151 -3.93 20.35 9.56
CA THR A 151 -3.03 21.41 10.05
C THR A 151 -2.91 22.59 9.09
N GLY A 152 -3.30 22.40 7.83
CA GLY A 152 -3.08 23.36 6.75
C GLY A 152 -1.61 23.57 6.40
N ARG A 153 -0.71 22.69 6.87
CA ARG A 153 0.74 22.79 6.65
C ARG A 153 1.22 21.78 5.63
N HIS A 154 2.30 22.12 4.95
CA HIS A 154 3.05 21.17 4.14
C HIS A 154 3.72 20.11 5.01
N ASN A 155 3.81 18.89 4.48
CA ASN A 155 4.44 17.74 5.14
C ASN A 155 5.97 17.84 5.20
N PHE A 156 6.60 18.52 4.25
CA PHE A 156 8.01 18.90 4.26
C PHE A 156 8.25 20.24 3.52
N GLU A 157 9.47 20.76 3.59
CA GLU A 157 9.88 21.98 2.88
C GLU A 157 10.78 21.65 1.69
N ILE A 158 10.48 22.23 0.52
CA ILE A 158 11.26 22.12 -0.71
C ILE A 158 11.26 23.47 -1.44
N GLY A 159 12.39 23.80 -2.06
CA GLY A 159 12.53 25.03 -2.84
C GLY A 159 11.87 24.92 -4.21
N PRO A 160 11.51 26.06 -4.86
CA PRO A 160 10.80 26.07 -6.15
C PRO A 160 11.62 25.52 -7.33
N GLU A 161 12.92 25.30 -7.12
CA GLU A 161 13.87 24.82 -8.13
C GLU A 161 14.39 23.41 -7.81
N ASP A 162 13.86 22.80 -6.74
CA ASP A 162 14.32 21.50 -6.24
C ASP A 162 13.22 20.44 -6.42
N MET A 163 13.65 19.19 -6.53
CA MET A 163 12.80 18.00 -6.57
C MET A 163 13.28 16.96 -5.55
N GLU A 164 12.37 16.10 -5.11
CA GLU A 164 12.63 15.05 -4.12
C GLU A 164 12.40 13.68 -4.74
N ILE A 165 13.45 12.86 -4.78
CA ILE A 165 13.42 11.52 -5.39
C ILE A 165 13.18 10.50 -4.28
N GLY A 166 12.30 9.52 -4.53
CA GLY A 166 11.94 8.48 -3.58
C GLY A 166 11.05 8.97 -2.43
N VAL A 167 10.29 10.04 -2.66
CA VAL A 167 9.31 10.54 -1.67
C VAL A 167 8.26 9.47 -1.35
N GLY A 168 7.86 9.38 -0.09
CA GLY A 168 6.76 8.50 0.33
C GLY A 168 5.38 9.11 0.06
N ILE A 169 4.34 8.27 0.04
CA ILE A 169 2.97 8.71 -0.28
C ILE A 169 2.33 9.54 0.84
N HIS A 170 2.86 9.52 2.07
CA HIS A 170 2.37 10.36 3.17
C HIS A 170 3.19 11.63 3.35
N GLY A 171 4.17 11.88 2.47
CA GLY A 171 5.11 13.00 2.61
C GLY A 171 6.36 12.68 3.39
N GLU A 172 6.68 11.41 3.58
CA GLU A 172 7.98 11.03 4.11
C GLU A 172 9.07 11.55 3.17
N PRO A 173 10.15 12.14 3.71
CA PRO A 173 11.25 12.64 2.89
C PRO A 173 11.76 11.59 1.92
N GLY A 174 12.17 12.07 0.75
CA GLY A 174 12.83 11.25 -0.26
C GLY A 174 14.23 10.81 0.17
N VAL A 175 14.83 9.95 -0.65
CA VAL A 175 16.22 9.49 -0.46
C VAL A 175 17.25 10.52 -0.88
N SER A 176 16.87 11.44 -1.78
CA SER A 176 17.73 12.49 -2.27
C SER A 176 16.95 13.70 -2.77
N ARG A 177 17.57 14.88 -2.67
CA ARG A 177 17.10 16.12 -3.26
C ARG A 177 18.02 16.52 -4.41
N ASP A 178 17.43 16.95 -5.52
CA ASP A 178 18.13 17.37 -6.73
C ASP A 178 17.46 18.62 -7.32
N ARG A 179 18.07 19.25 -8.33
CA ARG A 179 17.46 20.38 -9.06
C ARG A 179 16.44 19.87 -10.06
N ILE A 180 15.36 20.62 -10.25
CA ILE A 180 14.38 20.34 -11.30
C ILE A 180 15.08 20.38 -12.67
N ARG A 181 14.80 19.37 -13.47
CA ARG A 181 15.34 19.18 -14.83
C ARG A 181 14.19 18.89 -15.80
N GLN A 182 14.50 18.73 -17.10
CA GLN A 182 13.49 18.29 -18.06
C GLN A 182 12.98 16.90 -17.68
N ALA A 183 11.70 16.62 -17.98
CA ALA A 183 11.05 15.36 -17.60
C ALA A 183 11.84 14.13 -18.06
N ASP A 184 12.36 14.15 -19.30
CA ASP A 184 13.18 13.06 -19.85
C ASP A 184 14.44 12.81 -19.01
N GLU A 185 15.13 13.88 -18.57
CA GLU A 185 16.33 13.76 -17.74
C GLU A 185 16.04 13.25 -16.32
N ILE A 186 14.85 13.54 -15.80
CA ILE A 186 14.39 13.02 -14.50
C ILE A 186 14.11 11.52 -14.64
N VAL A 187 13.39 11.12 -15.69
CA VAL A 187 13.05 9.72 -15.96
C VAL A 187 14.31 8.89 -16.21
N ASP A 188 15.23 9.35 -17.03
CA ASP A 188 16.50 8.68 -17.30
C ASP A 188 17.34 8.50 -16.02
N GLY A 189 17.21 9.41 -15.05
CA GLY A 189 17.92 9.34 -13.77
C GLY A 189 17.36 8.33 -12.77
N ILE A 190 16.12 7.86 -12.95
CA ILE A 190 15.41 6.98 -12.01
C ILE A 190 15.11 5.58 -12.59
N MET A 191 15.44 5.33 -13.86
CA MET A 191 15.35 4.01 -14.53
C MET A 191 16.67 3.23 -14.43
#